data_AF-A0A510E115-F1
#
_entry.id   AF-A0A510E115-F1
#
_cell.length_a   1.000
_cell.length_b   1.000
_cell.length_c   1.000
_cell.angle_alpha   90.00
_cell.angle_beta   90.00
_cell.angle_gamma   90.00
#
_symmetry.space_group_name_H-M   'P 1'
#
loop_
_entity.id
_entity.type
_entity.pdbx_description
1 polymer ?
#
loop_
_entity_poly.entity_id
_entity_poly.type
_entity_poly.pdbx_seq_one_letter_code
_entity_poly.pdbx_strand_id
1 'polypeptide(L)'
;MTIWRELRRLATNNLECLKRTLEWNVEHDIFFFRISSNTIPFASHPKMTFNWREEMRGLLGEVGDVIRENSIRVSMHPGQYTVLNSEREEVVKSSIEELRYHADLLDLMGVEGNVQIHVGSSKGGKEGGTERFMENFSLLPENVKSRLVAENDDRVYKVKDCLEVWGRTGTPVVLDNLHHSLNNDGERLEEVLKEVRVT
;
A
#
# COMPACT_ATOMS: atom_id res chain seq x y z
N MET A 1 26.72 19.52 -3.82
CA MET A 1 25.61 18.85 -4.57
C MET A 1 24.32 19.16 -3.82
N THR A 2 23.30 19.74 -4.46
CA THR A 2 22.05 20.08 -3.77
C THR A 2 21.23 18.82 -3.51
N ILE A 3 20.55 18.71 -2.36
CA ILE A 3 19.80 17.52 -1.93
C ILE A 3 18.82 16.99 -3.00
N TRP A 4 18.21 17.91 -3.75
CA TRP A 4 17.30 17.68 -4.86
C TRP A 4 17.92 16.95 -6.05
N ARG A 5 19.20 17.24 -6.38
CA ARG A 5 19.91 16.52 -7.44
C ARG A 5 20.12 15.06 -7.06
N GLU A 6 20.36 14.79 -5.79
CA GLU A 6 20.52 13.44 -5.28
C GLU A 6 19.19 12.69 -5.24
N LEU A 7 18.11 13.33 -4.78
CA LEU A 7 16.76 12.76 -4.84
C LEU A 7 16.34 12.42 -6.27
N ARG A 8 16.56 13.34 -7.22
CA ARG A 8 16.32 13.09 -8.65
C ARG A 8 17.12 11.89 -9.14
N ARG A 9 18.43 11.86 -8.87
CA ARG A 9 19.32 10.76 -9.28
C ARG A 9 18.85 9.41 -8.73
N LEU A 10 18.51 9.33 -7.44
CA LEU A 10 18.03 8.11 -6.80
C LEU A 10 16.69 7.67 -7.37
N ALA A 11 15.73 8.58 -7.53
CA ALA A 11 14.42 8.30 -8.11
C ALA A 11 14.54 7.77 -9.55
N THR A 12 15.36 8.42 -10.40
CA THR A 12 15.64 7.97 -11.77
C THR A 12 16.22 6.55 -11.77
N ASN A 13 17.27 6.32 -10.98
CA ASN A 13 17.90 4.99 -10.90
C ASN A 13 16.92 3.91 -10.42
N ASN A 14 16.08 4.21 -9.43
CA ASN A 14 15.09 3.28 -8.91
C ASN A 14 14.05 2.92 -9.97
N LEU A 15 13.54 3.91 -10.71
CA LEU A 15 12.55 3.70 -11.75
C LEU A 15 13.12 2.94 -12.96
N GLU A 16 14.35 3.24 -13.39
CA GLU A 16 15.06 2.46 -14.42
C GLU A 16 15.31 1.01 -13.98
N CYS A 17 15.61 0.80 -12.69
CA CYS A 17 15.74 -0.54 -12.13
C CYS A 17 14.39 -1.27 -12.08
N LEU A 18 13.33 -0.59 -11.66
CA LEU A 18 11.97 -1.11 -11.64
C LEU A 18 11.53 -1.55 -13.04
N LYS A 19 11.72 -0.70 -14.06
CA LYS A 19 11.39 -1.02 -15.46
C LYS A 19 12.09 -2.30 -15.91
N ARG A 20 13.42 -2.39 -15.74
CA ARG A 20 14.20 -3.59 -16.10
C ARG A 20 13.78 -4.83 -15.31
N THR A 21 13.38 -4.66 -14.05
CA THR A 21 12.89 -5.77 -13.22
C THR A 21 11.56 -6.30 -13.76
N LEU A 22 10.66 -5.41 -14.18
CA LEU A 22 9.37 -5.80 -14.76
C LEU A 22 9.55 -6.46 -16.14
N GLU A 23 10.45 -5.94 -16.98
CA GLU A 23 10.82 -6.58 -18.26
C GLU A 23 11.38 -7.99 -18.03
N TRP A 24 12.31 -8.13 -17.07
CA TRP A 24 12.85 -9.44 -16.68
C TRP A 24 11.77 -10.38 -16.15
N ASN A 25 10.85 -9.87 -15.31
CA ASN A 25 9.73 -10.66 -14.80
C ASN A 25 8.85 -11.21 -15.92
N VAL A 26 8.58 -10.41 -16.97
CA VAL A 26 7.81 -10.86 -18.15
C VAL A 26 8.53 -11.97 -18.89
N GLU A 27 9.85 -11.86 -19.08
CA GLU A 27 10.67 -12.92 -19.69
C GLU A 27 10.69 -14.24 -18.88
N HIS A 28 10.30 -14.19 -17.60
CA HIS A 28 10.34 -15.31 -16.66
C HIS A 28 8.96 -15.71 -16.11
N ASP A 29 7.87 -15.28 -16.76
CA ASP A 29 6.49 -15.62 -16.40
C ASP A 29 6.06 -15.19 -14.97
N ILE A 30 6.58 -14.06 -14.47
CA ILE A 30 6.24 -13.48 -13.16
C ILE A 30 5.36 -12.24 -13.34
N PHE A 31 4.05 -12.38 -13.17
CA PHE A 31 3.08 -11.30 -13.47
C PHE A 31 2.52 -10.57 -12.25
N PHE A 32 3.15 -10.70 -11.08
CA PHE A 32 2.79 -9.93 -9.90
C PHE A 32 4.03 -9.36 -9.21
N PHE A 33 4.04 -8.05 -8.96
CA PHE A 33 5.17 -7.38 -8.32
C PHE A 33 4.73 -6.37 -7.28
N ARG A 34 5.45 -6.32 -6.14
CA ARG A 34 5.25 -5.28 -5.12
C ARG A 34 6.28 -4.17 -5.33
N ILE A 35 5.82 -3.00 -5.77
CA ILE A 35 6.69 -1.83 -5.98
C ILE A 35 7.16 -1.31 -4.62
N SER A 36 8.44 -0.99 -4.53
CA SER A 36 9.06 -0.47 -3.30
C SER A 36 8.53 0.92 -2.95
N SER A 37 8.16 1.14 -1.68
CA SER A 37 7.84 2.48 -1.16
C SER A 37 9.01 3.46 -1.29
N ASN A 38 10.25 2.96 -1.39
CA ASN A 38 11.44 3.81 -1.57
C ASN A 38 11.66 4.24 -3.04
N THR A 39 10.74 3.93 -3.97
CA THR A 39 10.86 4.32 -5.38
C THR A 39 11.18 5.80 -5.54
N ILE A 40 10.41 6.67 -4.87
CA ILE A 40 10.73 8.08 -4.69
C ILE A 40 11.11 8.31 -3.22
N PRO A 41 12.40 8.47 -2.89
CA PRO A 41 12.83 8.64 -1.50
C PRO A 41 12.21 9.88 -0.85
N PHE A 42 11.67 9.72 0.37
CA PHE A 42 11.07 10.80 1.18
C PHE A 42 9.86 11.50 0.54
N ALA A 43 9.15 10.87 -0.42
CA ALA A 43 8.08 11.51 -1.18
C ALA A 43 6.95 12.15 -0.35
N SER A 44 6.62 11.55 0.79
CA SER A 44 5.59 11.98 1.75
C SER A 44 6.12 12.92 2.85
N HIS A 45 7.45 13.09 2.95
CA HIS A 45 8.04 13.82 4.05
C HIS A 45 7.72 15.33 3.92
N PRO A 46 7.35 16.06 4.99
CA PRO A 46 6.90 17.45 4.90
C PRO A 46 7.97 18.45 4.41
N LYS A 47 9.25 18.06 4.43
CA LYS A 47 10.37 18.84 3.86
C LYS A 47 10.67 18.49 2.40
N MET A 48 9.93 17.56 1.81
CA MET A 48 10.05 17.22 0.40
C MET A 48 9.62 18.41 -0.43
N THR A 49 10.51 18.84 -1.29
CA THR A 49 10.33 20.04 -2.11
C THR A 49 10.62 19.76 -3.58
N PHE A 50 11.34 18.68 -3.88
CA PHE A 50 11.52 18.14 -5.22
C PHE A 50 10.17 17.75 -5.82
N ASN A 51 9.80 18.38 -6.95
CA ASN A 51 8.54 18.13 -7.63
C ASN A 51 8.58 16.85 -8.47
N TRP A 52 8.76 15.71 -7.80
CA TRP A 52 8.90 14.41 -8.44
C TRP A 52 7.72 14.05 -9.35
N ARG A 53 6.51 14.53 -9.06
CA ARG A 53 5.30 14.26 -9.85
C ARG A 53 5.36 14.81 -11.26
N GLU A 54 6.01 15.96 -11.44
CA GLU A 54 6.25 16.56 -12.75
C GLU A 54 7.51 15.96 -13.37
N GLU A 55 8.60 15.97 -12.62
CA GLU A 55 9.91 15.63 -13.14
C GLU A 55 10.08 14.16 -13.52
N MET A 56 9.45 13.25 -12.77
CA MET A 56 9.54 11.80 -13.03
C MET A 56 8.37 11.28 -13.88
N ARG A 57 7.44 12.15 -14.31
CA ARG A 57 6.22 11.75 -15.02
C ARG A 57 6.48 10.90 -16.25
N GLY A 58 7.46 11.28 -17.07
CA GLY A 58 7.80 10.53 -18.28
C GLY A 58 8.24 9.11 -17.96
N LEU A 59 9.19 8.95 -17.02
CA LEU A 59 9.72 7.66 -16.64
C LEU A 59 8.70 6.78 -15.88
N LEU A 60 7.83 7.39 -15.08
CA LEU A 60 6.68 6.69 -14.47
C LEU A 60 5.71 6.18 -15.53
N GLY A 61 5.45 6.99 -16.58
CA GLY A 61 4.65 6.57 -17.73
C GLY A 61 5.23 5.35 -18.43
N GLU A 62 6.55 5.37 -18.71
CA GLU A 62 7.24 4.22 -19.32
C GLU A 62 7.16 2.95 -18.47
N VAL A 63 7.29 3.06 -17.14
CA VAL A 63 7.08 1.91 -16.24
C VAL A 63 5.64 1.41 -16.32
N GLY A 64 4.68 2.34 -16.35
CA GLY A 64 3.26 2.03 -16.51
C GLY A 64 2.92 1.33 -17.82
N ASP A 65 3.58 1.70 -18.92
CA ASP A 65 3.40 1.05 -20.23
C ASP A 65 3.80 -0.42 -20.14
N VAL A 66 4.97 -0.73 -19.57
CA VAL A 66 5.40 -2.13 -19.35
C VAL A 66 4.39 -2.92 -18.53
N ILE A 67 3.83 -2.33 -17.46
CA ILE A 67 2.83 -2.97 -16.62
C ILE A 67 1.55 -3.29 -17.41
N ARG A 68 1.01 -2.31 -18.15
CA ARG A 68 -0.25 -2.46 -18.90
C ARG A 68 -0.12 -3.40 -20.08
N GLU A 69 0.92 -3.23 -20.89
CA GLU A 69 1.14 -4.01 -22.12
C GLU A 69 1.30 -5.50 -21.82
N ASN A 70 1.86 -5.84 -20.66
CA ASN A 70 2.12 -7.21 -20.25
C ASN A 70 1.15 -7.74 -19.18
N SER A 71 0.08 -6.99 -18.87
CA SER A 71 -0.93 -7.38 -17.87
C SER A 71 -0.34 -7.74 -16.49
N ILE A 72 0.70 -7.03 -16.07
CA ILE A 72 1.33 -7.23 -14.76
C ILE A 72 0.41 -6.65 -13.68
N ARG A 73 0.13 -7.42 -12.63
CA ARG A 73 -0.50 -6.90 -11.43
C ARG A 73 0.55 -6.24 -10.55
N VAL A 74 0.22 -5.09 -9.95
CA VAL A 74 1.10 -4.43 -8.99
C VAL A 74 0.43 -4.18 -7.65
N SER A 75 1.25 -4.18 -6.60
CA SER A 75 0.86 -3.72 -5.28
C SER A 75 1.95 -2.85 -4.67
N MET A 76 1.62 -2.17 -3.58
CA MET A 76 2.58 -1.58 -2.67
C MET A 76 2.18 -1.87 -1.24
N HIS A 77 3.14 -1.87 -0.32
CA HIS A 77 2.88 -2.06 1.10
C HIS A 77 3.72 -1.06 1.90
N PRO A 78 3.15 0.11 2.27
CA PRO A 78 3.82 1.08 3.12
C PRO A 78 4.29 0.42 4.41
N GLY A 79 5.44 0.87 4.93
CA GLY A 79 6.04 0.26 6.12
C GLY A 79 5.21 0.44 7.40
N GLN A 80 5.67 -0.21 8.48
CA GLN A 80 5.05 -0.23 9.81
C GLN A 80 4.73 1.13 10.47
N TYR A 81 5.21 2.24 9.91
CA TYR A 81 4.95 3.59 10.40
C TYR A 81 3.64 4.19 9.87
N THR A 82 3.01 3.56 8.87
CA THR A 82 1.70 3.92 8.35
C THR A 82 0.62 3.30 9.23
N VAL A 83 0.24 4.02 10.29
CA VAL A 83 -0.71 3.56 11.31
C VAL A 83 -1.97 4.43 11.27
N LEU A 84 -2.90 4.05 10.38
CA LEU A 84 -4.12 4.82 10.14
C LEU A 84 -5.03 4.90 11.38
N ASN A 85 -4.97 3.91 12.28
CA ASN A 85 -5.80 3.87 13.50
C ASN A 85 -5.13 4.45 14.76
N SER A 86 -4.04 5.21 14.59
CA SER A 86 -3.29 5.81 15.70
C SER A 86 -4.16 6.78 16.52
N GLU A 87 -3.95 6.81 17.85
CA GLU A 87 -4.54 7.83 18.74
C GLU A 87 -3.87 9.20 18.59
N ARG A 88 -2.72 9.25 17.93
CA ARG A 88 -1.90 10.45 17.72
C ARG A 88 -2.22 11.05 16.36
N GLU A 89 -2.84 12.23 16.34
CA GLU A 89 -3.28 12.94 15.12
C GLU A 89 -2.13 13.17 14.13
N GLU A 90 -0.94 13.49 14.62
CA GLU A 90 0.24 13.70 13.77
C GLU A 90 0.68 12.43 13.04
N VAL A 91 0.49 11.25 13.64
CA VAL A 91 0.79 9.95 13.03
C VAL A 91 -0.26 9.61 11.98
N VAL A 92 -1.54 9.89 12.26
CA VAL A 92 -2.63 9.73 11.28
C VAL A 92 -2.34 10.61 10.07
N LYS A 93 -2.03 11.90 10.29
CA LYS A 93 -1.71 12.83 9.21
C LYS A 93 -0.53 12.37 8.36
N SER A 94 0.58 11.93 8.97
CA SER A 94 1.71 11.39 8.20
C SER A 94 1.38 10.10 7.46
N SER A 95 0.53 9.24 8.04
CA SER A 95 0.06 8.01 7.39
C SER A 95 -0.78 8.31 6.15
N ILE A 96 -1.65 9.32 6.22
CA ILE A 96 -2.45 9.77 5.08
C ILE A 96 -1.54 10.33 3.97
N GLU A 97 -0.52 11.12 4.30
CA GLU A 97 0.44 11.63 3.30
C GLU A 97 1.26 10.49 2.67
N GLU A 98 1.65 9.48 3.45
CA GLU A 98 2.31 8.28 2.92
C GLU A 98 1.39 7.52 1.94
N LEU A 99 0.12 7.30 2.32
CA LEU A 99 -0.85 6.63 1.45
C LEU A 99 -1.15 7.43 0.17
N ARG A 100 -1.23 8.78 0.28
CA ARG A 100 -1.37 9.67 -0.88
C ARG A 100 -0.19 9.53 -1.83
N TYR A 101 1.04 9.47 -1.33
CA TYR A 101 2.21 9.22 -2.18
C TYR A 101 2.07 7.92 -2.96
N HIS A 102 1.65 6.83 -2.31
CA HIS A 102 1.49 5.53 -2.97
C HIS A 102 0.41 5.57 -4.07
N ALA A 103 -0.73 6.20 -3.79
CA ALA A 103 -1.78 6.38 -4.79
C ALA A 103 -1.32 7.26 -5.97
N ASP A 104 -0.67 8.39 -5.69
CA ASP A 104 -0.17 9.30 -6.73
C ASP A 104 0.90 8.65 -7.61
N LEU A 105 1.73 7.77 -7.05
CA LEU A 105 2.73 7.02 -7.80
C LEU A 105 2.06 6.10 -8.83
N LEU A 106 1.03 5.37 -8.41
CA LEU A 106 0.24 4.48 -9.27
C LEU A 106 -0.59 5.26 -10.30
N ASP A 107 -1.18 6.41 -9.90
CA ASP A 107 -1.90 7.33 -10.79
C ASP A 107 -0.97 7.85 -11.90
N LEU A 108 0.25 8.26 -11.57
CA LEU A 108 1.23 8.77 -12.54
C LEU A 108 1.83 7.67 -13.44
N MET A 109 1.88 6.43 -12.96
CA MET A 109 2.14 5.27 -13.82
C MET A 109 0.92 4.96 -14.70
N GLY A 110 -0.29 5.42 -14.37
CA GLY A 110 -1.52 5.14 -15.12
C GLY A 110 -1.99 3.70 -14.94
N VAL A 111 -1.77 3.11 -13.78
CA VAL A 111 -2.08 1.70 -13.51
C VAL A 111 -3.02 1.55 -12.31
N GLU A 112 -3.81 0.49 -12.36
CA GLU A 112 -4.48 -0.01 -11.16
C GLU A 112 -3.46 -0.72 -10.27
N GLY A 113 -3.68 -0.69 -8.96
CA GLY A 113 -2.77 -1.31 -8.01
C GLY A 113 -3.26 -1.16 -6.59
N ASN A 114 -3.01 -2.19 -5.77
CA ASN A 114 -3.46 -2.20 -4.38
C ASN A 114 -2.39 -1.62 -3.46
N VAL A 115 -2.80 -0.81 -2.50
CA VAL A 115 -1.97 -0.34 -1.38
C VAL A 115 -2.40 -1.10 -0.13
N GLN A 116 -1.58 -2.08 0.24
CA GLN A 116 -1.81 -2.98 1.36
C GLN A 116 -1.37 -2.31 2.67
N ILE A 117 -2.20 -2.35 3.71
CA ILE A 117 -1.82 -1.97 5.08
C ILE A 117 -2.38 -2.95 6.10
N HIS A 118 -1.74 -3.05 7.25
CA HIS A 118 -2.38 -3.62 8.44
C HIS A 118 -3.39 -2.62 9.03
N VAL A 119 -4.37 -3.13 9.78
CA VAL A 119 -5.35 -2.27 10.49
C VAL A 119 -4.66 -1.35 11.51
N GLY A 120 -3.57 -1.82 12.13
CA GLY A 120 -2.66 -0.98 12.89
C GLY A 120 -2.45 -1.45 14.33
N SER A 121 -2.51 -0.53 15.29
CA SER A 121 -2.17 -0.81 16.69
C SER A 121 -3.38 -1.31 17.51
N SER A 122 -3.12 -2.09 18.57
CA SER A 122 -4.07 -2.43 19.64
C SER A 122 -4.18 -1.39 20.75
N LYS A 123 -3.41 -0.28 20.66
CA LYS A 123 -3.41 0.77 21.68
C LYS A 123 -4.82 1.35 21.84
N GLY A 124 -5.30 1.45 23.08
CA GLY A 124 -6.68 1.87 23.36
C GLY A 124 -7.74 0.79 23.14
N GLY A 125 -7.33 -0.47 22.99
CA GLY A 125 -8.24 -1.60 22.78
C GLY A 125 -8.54 -1.86 21.30
N LYS A 126 -8.86 -3.11 20.98
CA LYS A 126 -9.09 -3.56 19.60
C LYS A 126 -10.33 -2.92 18.98
N GLU A 127 -11.46 -2.94 19.67
CA GLU A 127 -12.71 -2.30 19.21
C GLU A 127 -12.52 -0.80 18.95
N GLY A 128 -11.89 -0.08 19.88
CA GLY A 128 -11.57 1.34 19.70
C GLY A 128 -10.57 1.59 18.56
N GLY A 129 -9.64 0.66 18.33
CA GLY A 129 -8.71 0.70 17.20
C GLY A 129 -9.39 0.49 15.86
N THR A 130 -10.34 -0.44 15.77
CA THR A 130 -11.16 -0.62 14.56
C THR A 130 -11.96 0.65 14.28
N GLU A 131 -12.65 1.24 15.28
CA GLU A 131 -13.43 2.45 15.07
C GLU A 131 -12.58 3.62 14.56
N ARG A 132 -11.41 3.86 15.18
CA ARG A 132 -10.47 4.89 14.69
C ARG A 132 -9.97 4.62 13.28
N PHE A 133 -9.76 3.35 12.90
CA PHE A 133 -9.42 3.02 11.52
C PHE A 133 -10.50 3.53 10.56
N MET A 134 -11.76 3.30 10.88
CA MET A 134 -12.89 3.67 10.03
C MET A 134 -13.14 5.18 9.98
N GLU A 135 -13.04 5.85 11.13
CA GLU A 135 -13.09 7.30 11.22
C GLU A 135 -12.00 7.93 10.33
N ASN A 136 -10.76 7.46 10.45
CA ASN A 136 -9.65 8.01 9.67
C ASN A 136 -9.67 7.56 8.20
N PHE A 137 -10.19 6.37 7.89
CA PHE A 137 -10.45 5.93 6.52
C PHE A 137 -11.38 6.91 5.80
N SER A 138 -12.39 7.44 6.49
CA SER A 138 -13.31 8.42 5.90
C SER A 138 -12.62 9.70 5.41
N LEU A 139 -11.49 10.07 6.02
CA LEU A 139 -10.67 11.23 5.68
C LEU A 139 -9.77 11.02 4.44
N LEU A 140 -9.62 9.77 4.00
CA LEU A 140 -8.78 9.45 2.84
C LEU A 140 -9.40 10.03 1.55
N PRO A 141 -8.57 10.57 0.64
CA PRO A 141 -9.05 10.94 -0.69
C PRO A 141 -9.44 9.70 -1.49
N GLU A 142 -10.31 9.88 -2.48
CA GLU A 142 -10.93 8.77 -3.20
C GLU A 142 -9.92 7.88 -3.92
N ASN A 143 -8.87 8.48 -4.50
CA ASN A 143 -7.81 7.74 -5.20
C ASN A 143 -6.98 6.84 -4.26
N VAL A 144 -6.99 7.11 -2.96
CA VAL A 144 -6.39 6.23 -1.94
C VAL A 144 -7.38 5.16 -1.51
N LYS A 145 -8.64 5.53 -1.24
CA LYS A 145 -9.70 4.59 -0.82
C LYS A 145 -9.88 3.46 -1.82
N SER A 146 -9.93 3.78 -3.11
CA SER A 146 -10.15 2.81 -4.19
C SER A 146 -9.03 1.77 -4.33
N ARG A 147 -7.87 2.01 -3.71
CA ARG A 147 -6.69 1.14 -3.79
C ARG A 147 -6.38 0.40 -2.49
N LEU A 148 -6.95 0.84 -1.38
CA LEU A 148 -6.58 0.34 -0.07
C LEU A 148 -7.05 -1.10 0.10
N VAL A 149 -6.19 -1.95 0.65
CA VAL A 149 -6.56 -3.30 1.10
C VAL A 149 -6.03 -3.55 2.51
N ALA A 150 -6.82 -4.24 3.34
CA ALA A 150 -6.49 -4.53 4.72
C ALA A 150 -5.92 -5.96 4.85
N GLU A 151 -4.80 -6.12 5.54
CA GLU A 151 -4.17 -7.42 5.78
C GLU A 151 -4.23 -7.80 7.27
N ASN A 152 -4.53 -9.09 7.54
CA ASN A 152 -4.45 -9.66 8.88
C ASN A 152 -3.00 -9.75 9.38
N ASP A 153 -2.80 -9.59 10.69
CA ASP A 153 -1.49 -9.63 11.33
C ASP A 153 -1.36 -10.78 12.35
N ASP A 154 -0.14 -11.02 12.82
CA ASP A 154 0.24 -12.14 13.69
C ASP A 154 -0.06 -11.92 15.19
N ARG A 155 -0.64 -10.78 15.59
CA ARG A 155 -0.73 -10.36 17.01
C ARG A 155 -2.08 -9.81 17.45
N VAL A 156 -2.72 -8.98 16.64
CA VAL A 156 -3.85 -8.14 17.03
C VAL A 156 -5.06 -8.37 16.13
N TYR A 157 -4.94 -8.06 14.84
CA TYR A 157 -6.06 -8.08 13.90
C TYR A 157 -6.02 -9.37 13.08
N LYS A 158 -6.92 -10.29 13.42
CA LYS A 158 -7.19 -11.53 12.70
C LYS A 158 -7.96 -11.23 11.41
N VAL A 159 -8.11 -12.25 10.58
CA VAL A 159 -8.86 -12.12 9.32
C VAL A 159 -10.30 -11.68 9.54
N LYS A 160 -10.97 -12.19 10.59
CA LYS A 160 -12.33 -11.75 10.96
C LYS A 160 -12.45 -10.25 11.23
N ASP A 161 -11.42 -9.66 11.81
CA ASP A 161 -11.41 -8.21 12.08
C ASP A 161 -11.24 -7.41 10.79
N CYS A 162 -10.40 -7.90 9.87
CA CYS A 162 -10.30 -7.34 8.53
C CYS A 162 -11.62 -7.48 7.76
N LEU A 163 -12.36 -8.57 7.94
CA LEU A 163 -13.69 -8.76 7.35
C LEU A 163 -14.73 -7.79 7.95
N GLU A 164 -14.62 -7.45 9.23
CA GLU A 164 -15.45 -6.40 9.84
C GLU A 164 -15.14 -5.03 9.22
N VAL A 165 -13.85 -4.70 9.05
CA VAL A 165 -13.42 -3.48 8.35
C VAL A 165 -14.00 -3.46 6.93
N TRP A 166 -13.85 -4.54 6.17
CA TRP A 166 -14.44 -4.68 4.83
C TRP A 166 -15.96 -4.41 4.84
N GLY A 167 -16.71 -5.02 5.76
CA GLY A 167 -18.15 -4.84 5.85
C GLY A 167 -18.60 -3.39 6.10
N ARG A 168 -17.73 -2.55 6.67
CA ARG A 168 -18.02 -1.14 6.97
C ARG A 168 -17.41 -0.15 5.97
N THR A 169 -16.28 -0.47 5.35
CA THR A 169 -15.56 0.46 4.47
C THR A 169 -15.53 0.04 3.01
N GLY A 170 -15.84 -1.23 2.71
CA GLY A 170 -15.63 -1.84 1.40
C GLY A 170 -14.16 -2.08 1.06
N THR A 171 -13.23 -1.94 2.02
CA THR A 171 -11.79 -2.20 1.83
C THR A 171 -11.55 -3.70 1.69
N PRO A 172 -11.08 -4.20 0.53
CA PRO A 172 -10.85 -5.64 0.35
C PRO A 172 -9.79 -6.18 1.30
N VAL A 173 -9.86 -7.49 1.56
CA VAL A 173 -8.96 -8.16 2.51
C VAL A 173 -7.86 -8.93 1.78
N VAL A 174 -6.62 -8.76 2.24
CA VAL A 174 -5.49 -9.62 1.88
C VAL A 174 -5.29 -10.63 3.01
N LEU A 175 -5.36 -11.91 2.67
CA LEU A 175 -5.10 -13.00 3.60
C LEU A 175 -3.61 -13.36 3.58
N ASP A 176 -2.91 -13.06 4.66
CA ASP A 176 -1.59 -13.63 4.93
C ASP A 176 -1.76 -14.97 5.67
N ASN A 177 -1.27 -16.04 5.03
CA ASN A 177 -1.42 -17.40 5.52
C ASN A 177 -0.56 -17.69 6.76
N LEU A 178 0.62 -17.08 6.87
CA LEU A 178 1.50 -17.25 8.02
C LEU A 178 0.93 -16.50 9.23
N HIS A 179 0.52 -15.25 9.05
CA HIS A 179 -0.17 -14.48 10.09
C HIS A 179 -1.44 -15.20 10.55
N HIS A 180 -2.25 -15.72 9.62
CA HIS A 180 -3.43 -16.51 9.97
C HIS A 180 -3.05 -17.75 10.78
N SER A 181 -1.99 -18.47 10.42
CA SER A 181 -1.56 -19.65 11.20
C SER A 181 -1.14 -19.34 12.64
N LEU A 182 -0.64 -18.11 12.88
CA LEU A 182 -0.19 -17.65 14.20
C LEU A 182 -1.32 -16.99 15.01
N ASN A 183 -2.30 -16.39 14.34
CA ASN A 183 -3.35 -15.59 14.95
C ASN A 183 -4.70 -15.83 14.26
N ASN A 184 -5.47 -16.79 14.78
CA ASN A 184 -6.80 -17.18 14.31
C ASN A 184 -7.72 -17.57 15.49
N ASP A 185 -8.97 -17.93 15.21
CA ASP A 185 -9.96 -18.48 16.16
C ASP A 185 -10.23 -19.98 15.92
N GLY A 186 -9.28 -20.70 15.33
CA GLY A 186 -9.37 -22.11 14.97
C GLY A 186 -9.93 -22.39 13.58
N GLU A 187 -10.15 -21.35 12.75
CA GLU A 187 -10.66 -21.52 11.39
C GLU A 187 -9.59 -22.12 10.46
N ARG A 188 -10.05 -22.98 9.56
CA ARG A 188 -9.17 -23.52 8.52
C ARG A 188 -8.88 -22.46 7.46
N LEU A 189 -7.68 -22.49 6.91
CA LEU A 189 -7.28 -21.56 5.84
C LEU A 189 -8.25 -21.61 4.65
N GLU A 190 -8.75 -22.78 4.27
CA GLU A 190 -9.67 -22.91 3.13
C GLU A 190 -11.06 -22.32 3.39
N GLU A 191 -11.48 -22.21 4.65
CA GLU A 191 -12.75 -21.60 5.03
C GLU A 191 -12.62 -20.08 4.93
N VAL A 192 -11.60 -19.54 5.57
CA VAL A 192 -11.31 -18.09 5.57
C VAL A 192 -11.00 -17.57 4.17
N LEU A 193 -10.31 -18.36 3.34
CA LEU A 193 -10.05 -17.98 1.95
C LEU A 193 -11.35 -17.80 1.13
N LYS A 194 -12.42 -18.54 1.44
CA LYS A 194 -13.71 -18.37 0.75
C LYS A 194 -14.39 -17.07 1.17
N GLU A 195 -14.28 -16.69 2.44
CA GLU A 195 -14.81 -15.44 2.97
C GLU A 195 -14.05 -14.24 2.39
N VAL A 196 -12.71 -14.30 2.37
CA VAL A 196 -11.88 -13.23 1.78
C VAL A 196 -12.09 -13.09 0.27
N ARG A 197 -12.38 -14.19 -0.44
CA ARG A 197 -12.58 -14.16 -1.91
C ARG A 197 -13.77 -13.31 -2.37
N VAL A 198 -14.76 -13.08 -1.51
CA VAL A 198 -15.93 -12.26 -1.84
C VAL A 198 -15.78 -10.79 -1.42
N THR A 199 -14.62 -10.43 -0.86
CA THR A 199 -14.32 -9.06 -0.46
C THR A 199 -13.98 -8.15 -1.62
#